data_AF-A0A9Q5CGA7-F1
#
_entry.id   AF-A0A9Q5CGA7-F1
#
_cell.length_a   1.000
_cell.length_b   1.000
_cell.length_c   1.000
_cell.angle_alpha   90.00
_cell.angle_beta   90.00
_cell.angle_gamma   90.00
#
_symmetry.space_group_name_H-M   'P 1'
#
loop_
_entity.id
_entity.type
_entity.pdbx_description
1 polymer ?
#
loop_
_entity_poly.entity_id
_entity_poly.type
_entity_poly.pdbx_seq_one_letter_code
_entity_poly.pdbx_strand_id
1 'polypeptide(L)'
;MLWLFALIPLVAGGFIIDSWSDNDDEVEDAETPDVTVTDGDGGDTDDSGSNGDGPVTVNGSSDADVVNEQNSKNDTLVTLRDGDDVASTGAGDDEIYGGAGNDALFAGAGNDLLSGGKGNDILVGGDGEDQLFGHEGADALWGGSFSSDGTDIIDDLAADTLSGGWGADTLVGGASDVLIGGEKADMFYAIQNGAEEGNAPVVTDFESGLDTLGVIVEDDDPSPDHVSFQENADGTGVDMFYRSVKVMTLEGRAVDDFENVVVDVVVANAQNAA
;
A
#
# COMPACT_ATOMS: atom_id res chain seq x y z
N MET A 1 58.96 45.76 -44.71
CA MET A 1 58.29 45.36 -45.97
C MET A 1 57.29 44.28 -45.60
N LEU A 2 56.01 44.60 -45.81
CA LEU A 2 54.77 43.78 -45.81
C LEU A 2 54.57 42.60 -44.83
N TRP A 3 53.38 42.66 -44.24
CA TRP A 3 52.65 41.67 -43.45
C TRP A 3 52.30 40.40 -44.24
N LEU A 4 52.18 39.26 -43.57
CA LEU A 4 51.08 38.31 -43.84
C LEU A 4 50.84 37.40 -42.63
N PHE A 5 49.72 37.62 -41.94
CA PHE A 5 49.06 36.65 -41.07
C PHE A 5 48.42 35.57 -41.95
N ALA A 6 48.65 34.29 -41.65
CA ALA A 6 47.91 33.19 -42.26
C ALA A 6 46.85 32.69 -41.28
N LEU A 7 45.61 32.91 -41.72
CA LEU A 7 44.32 32.52 -41.15
C LEU A 7 44.22 30.99 -41.00
N ILE A 8 43.69 30.52 -39.87
CA ILE A 8 43.12 29.17 -39.75
C ILE A 8 41.73 29.22 -40.39
N PRO A 9 41.40 28.37 -41.39
CA PRO A 9 40.03 28.28 -41.86
C PRO A 9 39.19 27.47 -40.86
N LEU A 10 38.22 28.14 -40.28
CA LEU A 10 37.03 27.53 -39.67
C LEU A 10 36.19 26.98 -40.83
N VAL A 11 36.11 25.66 -40.99
CA VAL A 11 35.09 25.02 -41.82
C VAL A 11 33.95 24.60 -40.91
N ALA A 12 32.83 25.27 -41.06
CA ALA A 12 31.53 24.83 -40.58
C ALA A 12 30.98 23.75 -41.53
N GLY A 13 30.36 22.72 -40.95
CA GLY A 13 29.43 21.83 -41.65
C GLY A 13 29.81 20.35 -41.56
N GLY A 14 28.96 19.58 -40.89
CA GLY A 14 28.91 18.13 -41.05
C GLY A 14 28.76 17.36 -39.75
N PHE A 15 27.58 17.43 -39.13
CA PHE A 15 27.08 16.39 -38.24
C PHE A 15 26.97 15.11 -39.09
N ILE A 16 27.76 14.08 -38.76
CA ILE A 16 27.57 12.73 -39.28
C ILE A 16 27.35 11.84 -38.07
N ILE A 17 26.10 11.40 -37.93
CA ILE A 17 25.71 10.25 -37.11
C ILE A 17 26.25 9.05 -37.90
N ASP A 18 27.21 8.30 -37.34
CA ASP A 18 27.58 7.00 -37.88
C ASP A 18 26.67 5.95 -37.24
N SER A 19 26.10 5.11 -38.10
CA SER A 19 25.13 4.09 -37.76
C SER A 19 25.83 2.84 -37.21
N TRP A 20 25.26 2.33 -36.13
CA TRP A 20 25.15 0.94 -35.70
C TRP A 20 25.88 -0.14 -36.53
N SER A 21 26.78 -0.87 -35.85
CA SER A 21 27.26 -2.19 -36.23
C SER A 21 27.42 -3.00 -34.96
N ASP A 22 26.41 -3.79 -34.62
CA ASP A 22 26.51 -4.83 -33.60
C ASP A 22 27.55 -5.87 -34.03
N ASN A 23 28.44 -6.22 -33.11
CA ASN A 23 29.19 -7.47 -33.11
C ASN A 23 29.57 -7.77 -31.66
N ASP A 24 28.85 -8.74 -31.10
CA ASP A 24 29.22 -9.68 -30.03
C ASP A 24 30.52 -9.35 -29.29
N ASP A 25 30.39 -8.84 -28.07
CA ASP A 25 31.26 -9.20 -26.97
C ASP A 25 30.38 -9.70 -25.83
N GLU A 26 30.35 -11.03 -25.66
CA GLU A 26 29.89 -11.67 -24.44
C GLU A 26 30.66 -11.07 -23.25
N VAL A 27 29.95 -10.36 -22.38
CA VAL A 27 30.42 -10.10 -21.02
C VAL A 27 29.40 -10.74 -20.09
N GLU A 28 29.67 -11.98 -19.70
CA GLU A 28 29.16 -12.48 -18.42
C GLU A 28 29.71 -11.61 -17.28
N ASP A 29 28.82 -11.35 -16.32
CA ASP A 29 29.08 -10.83 -14.97
C ASP A 29 29.06 -9.29 -14.79
N ALA A 30 27.84 -8.76 -14.75
CA ALA A 30 27.40 -7.85 -13.69
C ALA A 30 25.87 -7.92 -13.62
N GLU A 31 25.33 -8.41 -12.51
CA GLU A 31 23.99 -8.07 -12.00
C GLU A 31 23.71 -6.61 -12.39
N THR A 32 22.71 -6.37 -13.24
CA THR A 32 22.32 -5.00 -13.62
C THR A 32 21.69 -4.35 -12.39
N PRO A 33 22.36 -3.45 -11.67
CA PRO A 33 21.78 -2.85 -10.49
C PRO A 33 20.95 -1.65 -10.96
N ASP A 34 19.72 -1.53 -10.45
CA ASP A 34 18.76 -0.44 -10.72
C ASP A 34 17.89 -0.68 -11.98
N VAL A 35 16.77 -1.41 -11.82
CA VAL A 35 15.68 -1.39 -12.81
C VAL A 35 14.95 -0.05 -12.65
N THR A 36 15.36 0.96 -13.41
CA THR A 36 14.56 2.18 -13.58
C THR A 36 13.58 1.98 -14.74
N VAL A 37 12.32 1.65 -14.45
CA VAL A 37 11.25 1.78 -15.45
C VAL A 37 10.67 3.18 -15.32
N THR A 38 11.02 4.05 -16.26
CA THR A 38 10.37 5.34 -16.42
C THR A 38 9.72 5.36 -17.79
N ASP A 39 8.47 4.90 -17.91
CA ASP A 39 7.65 5.34 -19.05
C ASP A 39 7.18 6.79 -18.83
N GLY A 40 8.15 7.69 -19.01
CA GLY A 40 7.92 9.11 -19.20
C GLY A 40 8.55 9.54 -20.50
N ASP A 41 8.01 9.11 -21.64
CA ASP A 41 8.33 9.64 -22.97
C ASP A 41 9.85 9.75 -23.31
N GLY A 42 10.69 8.79 -22.89
CA GLY A 42 12.13 9.10 -22.88
C GLY A 42 13.17 8.00 -22.70
N GLY A 43 13.00 6.82 -23.31
CA GLY A 43 14.12 6.05 -23.84
C GLY A 43 14.71 4.95 -22.95
N ASP A 44 14.35 3.72 -23.36
CA ASP A 44 15.07 2.44 -23.17
C ASP A 44 14.87 1.69 -21.85
N THR A 45 13.86 0.83 -21.85
CA THR A 45 13.85 -0.45 -21.14
C THR A 45 13.37 -1.55 -22.08
N ASP A 46 14.17 -1.94 -23.08
CA ASP A 46 13.92 -3.14 -23.92
C ASP A 46 12.44 -3.39 -24.29
N ASP A 47 11.71 -2.31 -24.63
CA ASP A 47 10.42 -2.42 -25.30
C ASP A 47 10.72 -2.76 -26.76
N SER A 48 11.09 -4.02 -26.94
CA SER A 48 11.06 -4.67 -28.25
C SER A 48 9.64 -5.04 -28.66
N GLY A 49 8.68 -4.15 -28.42
CA GLY A 49 7.78 -3.71 -29.47
C GLY A 49 6.33 -3.60 -29.05
N SER A 50 5.85 -2.37 -28.90
CA SER A 50 4.95 -1.77 -29.89
C SER A 50 4.51 -0.39 -29.41
N ASN A 51 4.64 0.62 -30.28
CA ASN A 51 3.91 1.87 -30.13
C ASN A 51 2.40 1.60 -29.85
N GLY A 52 1.93 1.83 -28.61
CA GLY A 52 0.52 1.99 -28.25
C GLY A 52 -0.10 0.99 -27.27
N ASP A 53 -0.22 1.43 -26.01
CA ASP A 53 -1.28 1.20 -25.01
C ASP A 53 -1.76 -0.25 -24.76
N GLY A 54 -0.88 -1.12 -24.27
CA GLY A 54 -1.27 -2.38 -23.62
C GLY A 54 -0.82 -2.40 -22.16
N PRO A 55 -1.41 -3.25 -21.29
CA PRO A 55 -0.97 -3.39 -19.90
C PRO A 55 0.53 -3.67 -19.83
N VAL A 56 1.25 -2.90 -19.02
CA VAL A 56 2.68 -3.10 -18.76
C VAL A 56 2.85 -4.22 -17.72
N THR A 57 4.03 -4.85 -17.63
CA THR A 57 4.37 -5.76 -16.53
C THR A 57 5.81 -5.48 -16.15
N VAL A 58 6.03 -5.08 -14.91
CA VAL A 58 7.36 -4.76 -14.39
C VAL A 58 7.79 -5.85 -13.44
N ASN A 59 8.97 -6.41 -13.69
CA ASN A 59 9.62 -7.35 -12.78
C ASN A 59 10.95 -6.74 -12.33
N GLY A 60 11.03 -6.42 -11.05
CA GLY A 60 12.23 -5.95 -10.38
C GLY A 60 13.31 -7.03 -10.23
N SER A 61 14.41 -6.59 -9.64
CA SER A 61 15.65 -7.30 -9.45
C SER A 61 15.74 -7.85 -8.03
N SER A 62 16.92 -7.91 -7.43
CA SER A 62 17.09 -8.15 -5.98
C SER A 62 17.75 -6.97 -5.29
N ASP A 63 17.93 -5.88 -6.05
CA ASP A 63 18.44 -4.60 -5.61
C ASP A 63 17.27 -3.61 -5.60
N ALA A 64 17.48 -2.46 -4.94
CA ALA A 64 16.50 -1.38 -4.96
C ALA A 64 16.18 -0.92 -6.40
N ASP A 65 14.90 -0.89 -6.73
CA ASP A 65 14.35 -0.52 -8.03
C ASP A 65 13.45 0.72 -7.94
N VAL A 66 13.31 1.41 -9.07
CA VAL A 66 12.42 2.58 -9.18
C VAL A 66 11.51 2.43 -10.40
N VAL A 67 10.22 2.30 -10.14
CA VAL A 67 9.16 2.19 -11.14
C VAL A 67 8.31 3.45 -11.11
N ASN A 68 8.14 4.08 -12.26
CA ASN A 68 7.27 5.24 -12.43
C ASN A 68 6.51 5.14 -13.74
N GLU A 69 5.41 4.41 -13.68
CA GLU A 69 4.39 4.35 -14.71
C GLU A 69 3.32 5.39 -14.34
N GLN A 70 2.96 6.28 -15.27
CA GLN A 70 1.98 7.34 -15.03
C GLN A 70 0.89 7.39 -16.09
N ASN A 71 0.68 6.29 -16.80
CA ASN A 71 -0.31 6.26 -17.84
C ASN A 71 -1.73 6.07 -17.23
N SER A 72 -2.76 5.98 -18.07
CA SER A 72 -4.17 5.95 -17.62
C SER A 72 -4.89 4.66 -18.03
N LYS A 73 -4.17 3.54 -18.02
CA LYS A 73 -4.67 2.21 -18.38
C LYS A 73 -4.59 1.33 -17.16
N ASN A 74 -5.50 0.36 -17.06
CA ASN A 74 -5.34 -0.74 -16.11
C ASN A 74 -4.02 -1.42 -16.43
N ASP A 75 -3.05 -1.13 -15.59
CA ASP A 75 -1.65 -1.33 -15.83
C ASP A 75 -1.14 -2.41 -14.88
N THR A 76 0.02 -2.93 -15.27
CA THR A 76 1.11 -3.27 -14.37
C THR A 76 0.80 -4.10 -13.14
N LEU A 77 0.87 -5.43 -13.34
CA LEU A 77 1.54 -6.27 -12.34
C LEU A 77 2.98 -5.76 -12.18
N VAL A 78 3.25 -5.04 -11.10
CA VAL A 78 4.60 -4.69 -10.64
C VAL A 78 5.00 -5.73 -9.60
N THR A 79 6.12 -6.41 -9.79
CA THR A 79 6.71 -7.28 -8.76
C THR A 79 8.16 -6.87 -8.54
N LEU A 80 8.46 -6.18 -7.44
CA LEU A 80 9.77 -5.58 -7.19
C LEU A 80 10.78 -6.59 -6.60
N ARG A 81 10.27 -7.58 -5.84
CA ARG A 81 11.00 -8.73 -5.27
C ARG A 81 11.79 -8.38 -4.02
N ASP A 82 13.12 -8.29 -4.08
CA ASP A 82 13.95 -7.97 -2.92
C ASP A 82 14.56 -6.59 -3.20
N GLY A 83 14.64 -5.71 -2.20
CA GLY A 83 15.09 -4.34 -2.42
C GLY A 83 14.32 -3.37 -1.53
N ASP A 84 14.86 -2.17 -1.31
CA ASP A 84 14.04 -1.08 -0.78
C ASP A 84 13.53 -0.31 -2.00
N ASP A 85 12.33 -0.63 -2.46
CA ASP A 85 11.85 -0.25 -3.79
C ASP A 85 10.88 0.95 -3.77
N VAL A 86 10.76 1.63 -4.91
CA VAL A 86 9.77 2.70 -5.09
C VAL A 86 8.97 2.45 -6.35
N ALA A 87 7.65 2.34 -6.24
CA ALA A 87 6.76 2.14 -7.38
C ALA A 87 5.62 3.15 -7.41
N SER A 88 5.37 3.73 -8.59
CA SER A 88 4.20 4.55 -8.90
C SER A 88 3.57 4.05 -10.20
N THR A 89 2.25 3.79 -10.24
CA THR A 89 1.57 3.22 -11.44
C THR A 89 0.57 4.14 -12.15
N GLY A 90 0.05 5.16 -11.47
CA GLY A 90 -0.66 6.25 -12.13
C GLY A 90 -2.17 6.09 -12.09
N ALA A 91 -2.82 5.82 -13.21
CA ALA A 91 -4.27 5.62 -13.23
C ALA A 91 -4.64 4.35 -13.98
N GLY A 92 -5.66 3.65 -13.54
CA GLY A 92 -5.93 2.27 -13.93
C GLY A 92 -6.20 1.44 -12.68
N ASP A 93 -6.73 0.23 -12.87
CA ASP A 93 -6.77 -0.76 -11.78
C ASP A 93 -5.44 -1.54 -11.83
N ASP A 94 -4.54 -1.29 -10.88
CA ASP A 94 -3.16 -1.74 -10.88
C ASP A 94 -2.87 -2.79 -9.77
N GLU A 95 -1.87 -3.66 -9.97
CA GLU A 95 -1.44 -4.63 -8.96
C GLU A 95 0.05 -4.46 -8.62
N ILE A 96 0.36 -3.97 -7.42
CA ILE A 96 1.72 -3.68 -6.97
C ILE A 96 2.13 -4.62 -5.84
N TYR A 97 3.22 -5.36 -6.05
CA TYR A 97 3.82 -6.24 -5.05
C TYR A 97 5.27 -5.78 -4.78
N GLY A 98 5.53 -5.25 -3.58
CA GLY A 98 6.84 -4.82 -3.12
C GLY A 98 7.78 -6.02 -2.96
N GLY A 99 7.47 -6.89 -2.01
CA GLY A 99 8.17 -8.15 -1.82
C GLY A 99 8.94 -8.16 -0.51
N ALA A 100 10.25 -7.91 -0.52
CA ALA A 100 11.09 -7.95 0.66
C ALA A 100 12.06 -6.77 0.69
N GLY A 101 12.04 -6.03 1.78
CA GLY A 101 12.73 -4.76 1.99
C GLY A 101 11.70 -3.68 2.32
N ASN A 102 12.12 -2.43 2.47
CA ASN A 102 11.23 -1.35 2.89
C ASN A 102 10.78 -0.58 1.66
N ASP A 103 9.57 -0.88 1.22
CA ASP A 103 9.05 -0.43 -0.07
C ASP A 103 8.15 0.81 0.07
N ALA A 104 8.09 1.62 -0.99
CA ALA A 104 7.17 2.75 -1.09
C ALA A 104 6.32 2.62 -2.37
N LEU A 105 5.06 2.24 -2.20
CA LEU A 105 4.14 1.87 -3.27
C LEU A 105 3.00 2.89 -3.38
N PHE A 106 2.77 3.43 -4.58
CA PHE A 106 1.77 4.45 -4.87
C PHE A 106 0.97 4.04 -6.12
N ALA A 107 -0.29 3.65 -5.97
CA ALA A 107 -1.05 3.16 -7.13
C ALA A 107 -1.70 4.29 -7.95
N GLY A 108 -2.39 5.21 -7.29
CA GLY A 108 -2.86 6.44 -7.89
C GLY A 108 -4.36 6.48 -8.07
N ALA A 109 -4.93 6.28 -9.26
CA ALA A 109 -6.38 6.39 -9.45
C ALA A 109 -6.97 5.18 -10.18
N GLY A 110 -7.95 4.53 -9.58
CA GLY A 110 -8.54 3.29 -10.04
C GLY A 110 -8.68 2.34 -8.87
N ASN A 111 -9.13 1.11 -9.10
CA ASN A 111 -9.30 0.15 -8.01
C ASN A 111 -8.06 -0.73 -7.91
N ASP A 112 -7.18 -0.41 -6.98
CA ASP A 112 -5.82 -0.94 -6.94
C ASP A 112 -5.64 -2.04 -5.89
N LEU A 113 -4.63 -2.89 -6.10
CA LEU A 113 -4.19 -3.90 -5.14
C LEU A 113 -2.71 -3.68 -4.80
N LEU A 114 -2.42 -3.38 -3.54
CA LEU A 114 -1.06 -3.16 -3.04
C LEU A 114 -0.70 -4.20 -1.98
N SER A 115 0.48 -4.79 -2.12
CA SER A 115 1.05 -5.74 -1.17
C SER A 115 2.49 -5.34 -0.85
N GLY A 116 2.77 -4.97 0.40
CA GLY A 116 4.10 -4.56 0.88
C GLY A 116 5.04 -5.76 0.96
N GLY A 117 4.65 -6.76 1.74
CA GLY A 117 5.36 -8.05 1.81
C GLY A 117 6.16 -8.17 3.09
N LYS A 118 7.48 -8.03 3.04
CA LYS A 118 8.34 -8.13 4.21
C LYS A 118 9.15 -6.87 4.35
N GLY A 119 8.98 -6.12 5.43
CA GLY A 119 9.81 -4.96 5.67
C GLY A 119 9.11 -3.95 6.53
N ASN A 120 9.27 -2.68 6.24
CA ASN A 120 8.43 -1.63 6.82
C ASN A 120 8.05 -0.75 5.65
N ASP A 121 6.84 -0.96 5.16
CA ASP A 121 6.40 -0.50 3.87
C ASP A 121 5.48 0.71 4.00
N ILE A 122 5.43 1.50 2.93
CA ILE A 122 4.50 2.61 2.77
C ILE A 122 3.62 2.29 1.57
N LEU A 123 2.34 2.10 1.81
CA LEU A 123 1.35 1.82 0.77
C LEU A 123 0.34 2.97 0.70
N VAL A 124 0.12 3.49 -0.51
CA VAL A 124 -0.89 4.51 -0.79
C VAL A 124 -1.73 4.07 -1.98
N GLY A 125 -3.02 3.77 -1.75
CA GLY A 125 -3.98 3.39 -2.79
C GLY A 125 -4.24 4.56 -3.74
N GLY A 126 -4.91 5.60 -3.23
CA GLY A 126 -5.08 6.87 -3.89
C GLY A 126 -6.55 7.23 -4.09
N ASP A 127 -7.07 7.18 -5.31
CA ASP A 127 -8.47 7.46 -5.63
C ASP A 127 -9.13 6.18 -6.17
N GLY A 128 -10.02 5.54 -5.42
CA GLY A 128 -10.76 4.39 -5.94
C GLY A 128 -11.35 3.52 -4.86
N GLU A 129 -11.53 2.24 -5.15
CA GLU A 129 -11.79 1.19 -4.15
C GLU A 129 -10.55 0.29 -4.10
N ASP A 130 -9.68 0.54 -3.14
CA ASP A 130 -8.35 -0.06 -3.07
C ASP A 130 -8.28 -1.19 -2.02
N GLN A 131 -7.34 -2.11 -2.23
CA GLN A 131 -7.00 -3.19 -1.29
C GLN A 131 -5.53 -3.09 -0.91
N LEU A 132 -5.25 -2.84 0.36
CA LEU A 132 -3.90 -2.65 0.88
C LEU A 132 -3.56 -3.73 1.92
N PHE A 133 -2.43 -4.40 1.72
CA PHE A 133 -1.90 -5.44 2.61
C PHE A 133 -0.42 -5.16 2.93
N GLY A 134 -0.07 -4.84 4.18
CA GLY A 134 1.33 -4.57 4.57
C GLY A 134 2.12 -5.86 4.78
N HIS A 135 1.52 -6.83 5.47
CA HIS A 135 2.02 -8.18 5.76
C HIS A 135 3.02 -8.25 6.93
N GLU A 136 4.30 -8.57 6.68
CA GLU A 136 5.29 -8.69 7.74
C GLU A 136 6.00 -7.35 7.90
N GLY A 137 5.66 -6.57 8.92
CA GLY A 137 6.34 -5.30 9.07
C GLY A 137 5.84 -4.41 10.17
N ALA A 138 6.31 -3.16 10.13
CA ALA A 138 5.64 -2.07 10.80
C ALA A 138 5.32 -1.04 9.71
N ASP A 139 4.16 -1.22 9.11
CA ASP A 139 3.78 -0.63 7.84
C ASP A 139 2.88 0.59 8.04
N ALA A 140 2.83 1.43 7.02
CA ALA A 140 1.95 2.59 6.98
C ALA A 140 1.09 2.55 5.71
N LEU A 141 -0.20 2.27 5.90
CA LEU A 141 -1.16 2.03 4.83
C LEU A 141 -2.17 3.18 4.81
N TRP A 142 -2.30 3.81 3.65
CA TRP A 142 -3.27 4.88 3.40
C TRP A 142 -4.14 4.53 2.22
N GLY A 143 -5.45 4.38 2.46
CA GLY A 143 -6.46 4.15 1.43
C GLY A 143 -6.46 5.28 0.40
N GLY A 144 -6.66 6.52 0.83
CA GLY A 144 -6.72 7.62 -0.14
C GLY A 144 -6.91 9.02 0.42
N SER A 145 -6.92 10.04 -0.46
CA SER A 145 -7.07 11.45 -0.04
C SER A 145 -7.87 12.40 -0.94
N PHE A 146 -8.42 12.00 -2.10
CA PHE A 146 -9.07 12.97 -2.99
C PHE A 146 -10.52 12.65 -3.41
N SER A 147 -11.44 13.38 -2.78
CA SER A 147 -12.74 13.89 -3.29
C SER A 147 -13.80 12.92 -3.85
N SER A 148 -13.48 11.67 -4.15
CA SER A 148 -14.40 10.68 -4.70
C SER A 148 -14.05 9.24 -4.35
N ASP A 149 -13.48 9.03 -3.16
CA ASP A 149 -13.10 7.69 -2.73
C ASP A 149 -14.32 6.77 -2.60
N GLY A 150 -14.10 5.54 -3.11
CA GLY A 150 -14.91 4.37 -2.93
C GLY A 150 -14.91 3.86 -1.50
N THR A 151 -14.50 2.61 -1.31
CA THR A 151 -14.51 1.89 -0.04
C THR A 151 -13.27 1.02 -0.02
N ASP A 152 -12.30 1.38 0.81
CA ASP A 152 -11.04 0.66 0.86
C ASP A 152 -11.10 -0.53 1.83
N ILE A 153 -10.27 -1.54 1.56
CA ILE A 153 -10.02 -2.64 2.49
C ILE A 153 -8.54 -2.61 2.85
N ILE A 154 -8.26 -2.38 4.12
CA ILE A 154 -6.91 -2.33 4.66
C ILE A 154 -6.80 -3.46 5.69
N ASP A 155 -5.94 -4.45 5.43
CA ASP A 155 -5.81 -5.66 6.25
C ASP A 155 -4.35 -5.95 6.58
N ASP A 156 -4.04 -6.00 7.88
CA ASP A 156 -2.74 -6.45 8.36
C ASP A 156 -2.80 -7.20 9.69
N LEU A 157 -1.78 -8.03 9.93
CA LEU A 157 -1.59 -8.82 11.13
C LEU A 157 -0.42 -8.33 11.99
N ALA A 158 0.48 -7.51 11.45
CA ALA A 158 1.63 -6.99 12.17
C ALA A 158 1.26 -5.77 13.03
N ALA A 159 2.20 -4.85 13.26
CA ALA A 159 2.00 -3.70 14.16
C ALA A 159 2.13 -2.41 13.37
N ASP A 160 1.00 -1.91 12.89
CA ASP A 160 0.96 -1.03 11.72
C ASP A 160 0.16 0.25 11.98
N THR A 161 0.18 1.17 11.02
CA THR A 161 -0.71 2.34 10.99
C THR A 161 -1.57 2.28 9.74
N LEU A 162 -2.87 2.11 9.93
CA LEU A 162 -3.87 1.98 8.87
C LEU A 162 -4.77 3.22 8.88
N SER A 163 -4.93 3.84 7.72
CA SER A 163 -5.78 5.02 7.55
C SER A 163 -6.67 4.83 6.31
N GLY A 164 -7.99 4.80 6.49
CA GLY A 164 -8.96 4.77 5.38
C GLY A 164 -8.90 6.06 4.57
N GLY A 165 -9.11 7.20 5.25
CA GLY A 165 -8.95 8.52 4.66
C GLY A 165 -10.30 9.15 4.36
N TRP A 166 -10.62 9.39 3.10
CA TRP A 166 -12.00 9.74 2.72
C TRP A 166 -12.62 8.46 2.26
N GLY A 167 -13.85 8.11 2.60
CA GLY A 167 -14.28 6.78 2.13
C GLY A 167 -15.45 6.29 2.91
N ALA A 168 -15.75 5.01 2.80
CA ALA A 168 -16.48 4.32 3.86
C ALA A 168 -15.73 2.99 3.99
N ASP A 169 -14.73 3.00 4.84
CA ASP A 169 -13.59 2.10 4.70
C ASP A 169 -13.72 0.91 5.65
N THR A 170 -13.04 -0.18 5.31
CA THR A 170 -12.93 -1.35 6.17
C THR A 170 -11.49 -1.52 6.60
N LEU A 171 -11.22 -1.28 7.88
CA LEU A 171 -9.91 -1.45 8.47
C LEU A 171 -9.92 -2.70 9.35
N VAL A 172 -9.11 -3.70 8.98
CA VAL A 172 -8.90 -4.92 9.76
C VAL A 172 -7.55 -4.81 10.44
N GLY A 173 -7.58 -4.58 11.75
CA GLY A 173 -6.38 -4.45 12.57
C GLY A 173 -6.01 -5.75 13.29
N GLY A 174 -4.73 -6.09 13.17
CA GLY A 174 -3.99 -7.05 13.96
C GLY A 174 -3.55 -6.48 15.30
N ALA A 175 -2.41 -6.98 15.79
CA ALA A 175 -1.95 -6.67 17.14
C ALA A 175 -1.11 -5.39 17.16
N SER A 176 -1.42 -4.45 18.05
CA SER A 176 -0.71 -3.17 18.19
C SER A 176 -0.93 -2.14 17.08
N ASP A 177 -1.93 -2.35 16.22
CA ASP A 177 -2.21 -1.39 15.16
C ASP A 177 -2.80 -0.08 15.66
N VAL A 178 -2.57 0.98 14.88
CA VAL A 178 -3.27 2.24 14.97
C VAL A 178 -4.21 2.35 13.77
N LEU A 179 -5.51 2.41 14.04
CA LEU A 179 -6.55 2.50 13.03
C LEU A 179 -7.15 3.91 13.02
N ILE A 180 -7.29 4.47 11.82
CA ILE A 180 -7.82 5.80 11.54
C ILE A 180 -8.85 5.66 10.42
N GLY A 181 -10.14 5.80 10.72
CA GLY A 181 -11.18 5.68 9.70
C GLY A 181 -11.14 6.86 8.73
N GLY A 182 -11.13 8.06 9.30
CA GLY A 182 -11.18 9.31 8.56
C GLY A 182 -12.61 9.82 8.40
N GLU A 183 -13.02 10.09 7.17
CA GLU A 183 -14.30 10.71 6.85
C GLU A 183 -15.35 9.68 6.42
N LYS A 184 -16.62 10.01 6.72
CA LYS A 184 -17.84 9.22 6.53
C LYS A 184 -18.01 8.10 7.57
N ALA A 185 -18.23 6.86 7.17
CA ALA A 185 -18.77 5.81 8.04
C ALA A 185 -17.94 4.55 7.83
N ASP A 186 -17.06 4.29 8.78
CA ASP A 186 -16.02 3.29 8.64
C ASP A 186 -16.31 2.05 9.49
N MET A 187 -15.70 0.95 9.11
CA MET A 187 -15.81 -0.35 9.74
C MET A 187 -14.46 -0.74 10.32
N PHE A 188 -14.35 -0.85 11.64
CA PHE A 188 -13.13 -1.27 12.31
C PHE A 188 -13.28 -2.71 12.80
N TYR A 189 -12.49 -3.64 12.27
CA TYR A 189 -12.43 -5.02 12.72
C TYR A 189 -11.16 -5.29 13.50
N ALA A 190 -11.28 -5.96 14.64
CA ALA A 190 -10.15 -6.55 15.33
C ALA A 190 -10.19 -8.08 15.26
N ILE A 191 -9.03 -8.71 15.19
CA ILE A 191 -8.91 -10.17 15.23
C ILE A 191 -8.70 -10.62 16.67
N GLN A 192 -9.61 -11.45 17.19
CA GLN A 192 -9.59 -11.91 18.59
C GLN A 192 -8.26 -12.58 18.97
N ASN A 193 -7.69 -13.38 18.08
CA ASN A 193 -6.43 -14.09 18.31
C ASN A 193 -5.18 -13.21 18.13
N GLY A 194 -5.28 -12.07 17.45
CA GLY A 194 -4.20 -11.07 17.38
C GLY A 194 -4.04 -10.33 18.71
N ALA A 195 -5.15 -10.08 19.41
CA ALA A 195 -5.15 -9.31 20.65
C ALA A 195 -4.70 -10.06 21.91
N GLU A 196 -4.37 -11.37 21.83
CA GLU A 196 -4.08 -12.23 22.99
C GLU A 196 -2.87 -11.79 23.85
N GLU A 197 -1.95 -10.99 23.30
CA GLU A 197 -0.78 -10.49 24.05
C GLU A 197 -0.97 -9.09 24.68
N GLY A 198 -2.21 -8.61 24.84
CA GLY A 198 -2.46 -7.29 25.43
C GLY A 198 -2.13 -6.12 24.50
N ASN A 199 -1.97 -6.43 23.22
CA ASN A 199 -1.66 -5.53 22.12
C ASN A 199 -2.89 -5.42 21.21
N ALA A 200 -4.03 -5.01 21.77
CA ALA A 200 -5.22 -4.79 20.94
C ALA A 200 -5.00 -3.55 20.04
N PRO A 201 -5.57 -3.54 18.81
CA PRO A 201 -5.54 -2.37 17.95
C PRO A 201 -6.22 -1.17 18.62
N VAL A 202 -5.78 0.02 18.24
CA VAL A 202 -6.22 1.30 18.78
C VAL A 202 -6.89 2.10 17.68
N VAL A 203 -8.18 2.37 17.83
CA VAL A 203 -8.91 3.29 16.95
C VAL A 203 -8.85 4.70 17.55
N THR A 204 -8.43 5.67 16.75
CA THR A 204 -8.13 7.02 17.25
C THR A 204 -9.20 8.08 16.96
N ASP A 205 -10.12 7.81 16.02
CA ASP A 205 -11.12 8.77 15.55
C ASP A 205 -12.58 8.28 15.60
N PHE A 206 -12.84 6.99 15.79
CA PHE A 206 -14.17 6.32 15.87
C PHE A 206 -15.37 7.24 16.15
N GLU A 207 -16.29 7.42 15.20
CA GLU A 207 -17.43 8.30 15.29
C GLU A 207 -18.74 7.55 15.63
N SER A 208 -19.17 7.65 16.89
CA SER A 208 -20.38 6.98 17.37
C SER A 208 -21.63 7.30 16.52
N GLY A 209 -22.25 6.27 15.95
CA GLY A 209 -23.47 6.40 15.15
C GLY A 209 -23.24 6.69 13.66
N LEU A 210 -21.99 6.85 13.24
CA LEU A 210 -21.57 6.74 11.84
C LEU A 210 -20.78 5.45 11.64
N ASP A 211 -19.76 5.24 12.47
CA ASP A 211 -18.86 4.10 12.37
C ASP A 211 -19.41 2.86 13.05
N THR A 212 -18.89 1.72 12.64
CA THR A 212 -19.25 0.41 13.17
C THR A 212 -18.00 -0.33 13.64
N LEU A 213 -18.15 -1.04 14.75
CA LEU A 213 -17.10 -1.90 15.30
C LEU A 213 -17.39 -3.35 14.97
N GLY A 214 -16.34 -4.12 14.74
CA GLY A 214 -16.39 -5.51 14.40
C GLY A 214 -15.33 -6.32 15.15
N VAL A 215 -15.62 -7.59 15.39
CA VAL A 215 -14.62 -8.54 15.88
C VAL A 215 -14.68 -9.84 15.08
N ILE A 216 -13.52 -10.27 14.62
CA ILE A 216 -13.33 -11.55 13.93
C ILE A 216 -12.92 -12.59 14.98
N VAL A 217 -13.73 -13.63 15.12
CA VAL A 217 -13.61 -14.62 16.20
C VAL A 217 -13.50 -16.04 15.67
N GLU A 218 -12.72 -16.87 16.36
CA GLU A 218 -12.75 -18.33 16.24
C GLU A 218 -13.55 -18.90 17.43
N ASP A 219 -14.84 -18.57 17.49
CA ASP A 219 -15.73 -18.97 18.59
C ASP A 219 -16.82 -19.94 18.09
N ASP A 220 -17.12 -20.95 18.92
CA ASP A 220 -18.21 -21.90 18.70
C ASP A 220 -19.60 -21.23 18.85
N ASP A 221 -19.68 -20.11 19.57
CA ASP A 221 -20.90 -19.32 19.78
C ASP A 221 -20.66 -17.81 19.52
N PRO A 222 -20.55 -17.42 18.23
CA PRO A 222 -20.37 -16.03 17.83
C PRO A 222 -21.63 -15.21 18.12
N SER A 223 -21.60 -14.42 19.19
CA SER A 223 -22.70 -13.52 19.55
C SER A 223 -22.20 -12.13 19.94
N PRO A 224 -22.85 -11.06 19.46
CA PRO A 224 -22.63 -9.70 19.95
C PRO A 224 -22.87 -9.54 21.45
N ASP A 225 -23.67 -10.42 22.08
CA ASP A 225 -23.91 -10.39 23.53
C ASP A 225 -22.63 -10.69 24.36
N HIS A 226 -21.59 -11.23 23.73
CA HIS A 226 -20.29 -11.43 24.35
C HIS A 226 -19.42 -10.16 24.33
N VAL A 227 -19.86 -9.09 23.66
CA VAL A 227 -19.13 -7.83 23.60
C VAL A 227 -19.45 -6.98 24.83
N SER A 228 -18.43 -6.38 25.42
CA SER A 228 -18.59 -5.42 26.50
C SER A 228 -17.56 -4.28 26.40
N PHE A 229 -17.92 -3.12 26.93
CA PHE A 229 -17.09 -1.92 26.93
C PHE A 229 -16.76 -1.51 28.35
N GLN A 230 -15.51 -1.11 28.61
CA GLN A 230 -15.04 -0.65 29.92
C GLN A 230 -14.10 0.54 29.76
N GLU A 231 -14.14 1.50 30.69
CA GLU A 231 -13.17 2.60 30.69
C GLU A 231 -11.75 2.07 30.88
N ASN A 232 -10.80 2.66 30.15
CA ASN A 232 -9.40 2.28 30.24
C ASN A 232 -8.83 2.68 31.59
N ALA A 233 -7.82 1.93 32.05
CA ALA A 233 -7.19 2.17 33.35
C ALA A 233 -6.52 3.56 33.46
N ASP A 234 -6.15 4.16 32.34
CA ASP A 234 -5.54 5.49 32.23
C ASP A 234 -6.55 6.62 32.00
N GLY A 235 -7.83 6.28 31.76
CA GLY A 235 -8.91 7.22 31.49
C GLY A 235 -8.80 7.96 30.16
N THR A 236 -8.03 7.44 29.20
CA THR A 236 -7.83 8.07 27.87
C THR A 236 -8.85 7.62 26.83
N GLY A 237 -9.62 6.55 27.11
CA GLY A 237 -10.57 5.96 26.18
C GLY A 237 -11.35 4.79 26.77
N VAL A 238 -11.85 3.94 25.88
CA VAL A 238 -12.68 2.76 26.17
C VAL A 238 -12.08 1.50 25.56
N ASP A 239 -12.06 0.42 26.32
CA ASP A 239 -11.60 -0.89 25.90
C ASP A 239 -12.83 -1.72 25.54
N MET A 240 -12.84 -2.25 24.33
CA MET A 240 -13.80 -3.25 23.88
C MET A 240 -13.26 -4.65 24.19
N PHE A 241 -14.11 -5.48 24.77
CA PHE A 241 -13.81 -6.86 25.10
C PHE A 241 -14.77 -7.79 24.36
N TYR A 242 -14.25 -8.87 23.82
CA TYR A 242 -15.04 -10.03 23.44
C TYR A 242 -14.83 -11.12 24.49
N ARG A 243 -15.91 -11.50 25.19
CA ARG A 243 -15.91 -12.31 26.41
C ARG A 243 -15.04 -11.72 27.53
N SER A 244 -13.78 -12.12 27.59
CA SER A 244 -12.81 -11.70 28.61
C SER A 244 -11.47 -11.29 27.99
N VAL A 245 -11.40 -11.25 26.66
CA VAL A 245 -10.22 -10.82 25.91
C VAL A 245 -10.46 -9.38 25.46
N LYS A 246 -9.52 -8.49 25.76
CA LYS A 246 -9.52 -7.14 25.21
C LYS A 246 -9.23 -7.26 23.72
N VAL A 247 -10.11 -6.76 22.87
CA VAL A 247 -10.00 -6.89 21.41
C VAL A 247 -9.73 -5.57 20.71
N MET A 248 -10.08 -4.44 21.31
CA MET A 248 -9.83 -3.12 20.70
C MET A 248 -9.80 -2.03 21.76
N THR A 249 -9.04 -0.97 21.50
CA THR A 249 -9.02 0.27 22.29
C THR A 249 -9.61 1.40 21.44
N LEU A 250 -10.47 2.22 22.02
CA LEU A 250 -11.10 3.37 21.38
C LEU A 250 -10.68 4.63 22.12
N GLU A 251 -9.74 5.39 21.57
CA GLU A 251 -9.21 6.59 22.23
C GLU A 251 -10.18 7.76 22.17
N GLY A 252 -10.15 8.61 23.20
CA GLY A 252 -10.92 9.85 23.24
C GLY A 252 -12.43 9.69 23.43
N ARG A 253 -12.91 8.47 23.68
CA ARG A 253 -14.34 8.15 23.87
C ARG A 253 -14.69 7.86 25.33
N ALA A 254 -15.96 8.03 25.67
CA ALA A 254 -16.52 7.67 26.97
C ALA A 254 -17.41 6.43 26.84
N VAL A 255 -17.54 5.61 27.89
CA VAL A 255 -18.34 4.37 27.84
C VAL A 255 -19.81 4.65 27.49
N ASP A 256 -20.34 5.81 27.89
CA ASP A 256 -21.72 6.22 27.58
C ASP A 256 -21.96 6.38 26.06
N ASP A 257 -20.91 6.58 25.25
CA ASP A 257 -21.01 6.67 23.79
C ASP A 257 -21.39 5.33 23.14
N PHE A 258 -21.29 4.22 23.88
CA PHE A 258 -21.48 2.85 23.39
C PHE A 258 -22.81 2.20 23.78
N GLU A 259 -23.72 2.91 24.47
CA GLU A 259 -25.01 2.35 24.90
C GLU A 259 -25.90 1.80 23.76
N ASN A 260 -25.70 2.29 22.52
CA ASN A 260 -26.46 1.87 21.34
C ASN A 260 -25.57 1.50 20.14
N VAL A 261 -24.28 1.28 20.38
CA VAL A 261 -23.36 0.89 19.30
C VAL A 261 -23.66 -0.56 18.90
N VAL A 262 -23.82 -0.78 17.60
CA VAL A 262 -23.94 -2.12 17.03
C VAL A 262 -22.55 -2.63 16.76
N VAL A 263 -22.26 -3.82 17.27
CA VAL A 263 -20.98 -4.50 17.03
C VAL A 263 -21.25 -5.72 16.16
N ASP A 264 -20.56 -5.81 15.03
CA ASP A 264 -20.59 -7.00 14.21
C ASP A 264 -19.66 -8.08 14.77
N VAL A 265 -20.10 -9.33 14.74
CA VAL A 265 -19.31 -10.48 15.21
C VAL A 265 -19.24 -11.49 14.09
N VAL A 266 -18.07 -11.59 13.49
CA VAL A 266 -17.82 -12.41 12.30
C VAL A 266 -17.01 -13.63 12.69
N VAL A 267 -17.42 -14.80 12.20
CA VAL A 267 -16.67 -16.05 12.42
C VAL A 267 -15.60 -16.21 11.37
N ALA A 268 -14.35 -16.37 11.80
CA ALA A 268 -13.31 -16.91 10.95
C ALA A 268 -13.65 -18.38 10.65
N ASN A 269 -14.26 -18.65 9.49
CA ASN A 269 -14.59 -20.01 9.10
C ASN A 269 -13.30 -20.80 8.86
N ALA A 270 -12.89 -21.62 9.83
CA ALA A 270 -11.83 -22.63 9.73
C ALA A 270 -12.20 -23.79 8.76
N GLN A 271 -12.70 -23.50 7.56
CA GLN A 271 -13.09 -24.50 6.56
C GLN A 271 -12.26 -24.47 5.26
N ASN A 272 -11.17 -23.70 5.20
CA ASN A 272 -10.22 -23.74 4.07
C ASN A 272 -8.80 -24.22 4.44
N ALA A 273 -8.66 -24.97 5.53
CA ALA A 273 -7.43 -25.72 5.83
C ALA A 273 -7.72 -27.24 5.78
N ALA A 274 -7.84 -27.79 4.57
CA ALA A 274 -7.84 -29.23 4.31
C ALA A 274 -7.08 -29.54 3.01
#